data_AF-A0A970X591-F1
#
_entry.id   AF-A0A970X591-F1
#
_cell.length_a   1.000
_cell.length_b   1.000
_cell.length_c   1.000
_cell.angle_alpha   90.00
_cell.angle_beta   90.00
_cell.angle_gamma   90.00
#
_symmetry.space_group_name_H-M   'P 1'
#
loop_
_entity.id
_entity.type
_entity.pdbx_description
1 polymer ?
#
loop_
_entity_poly.entity_id
_entity_poly.type
_entity_poly.pdbx_seq_one_letter_code
_entity_poly.pdbx_strand_id
1 'polypeptide(L)'
;MSTFDVSYQTLLDLLSVPSTNVAPKLVASIEPITHAEDTLMYLVTFQDDMGWSLIAADKRLPVTLAEGDQGSLDLDNLPPGLVIWLDDLANRVYELKQTTDFDETSDNYKVWLRFEAYSDHLAGKSPRRILDKDALPIDDVEGYWELVGVTTTALTPITVGPLIQTKWGQSSPWNSCVPYTNSNYTTRCPAGCVAVAGAQMAYFLHYALGKPVTAPASGVCYGYSSDNSSSYSFNFSNFGSTVWDNMATRTWETNTDLSAYLIGYVGMSIDMDYEEGGSGASMSDLRSFLSGQGVGSSSQSYNSSTVLSSLNSGRPVIVSANRKYYTTFLGIRIPHYTGHAWIIDGYEADRTKYTYTYEWVYSGNSNTPIPYVENRVTESISTTNHALIMNWGYSGSYDGNRYTLTGDWKTSSDRNYLYDREIISNFTAN
;
A
#
# COMPACT_ATOMS: atom_id res chain seq x y z
N MET A 1 -7.59 25.53 -13.49
CA MET A 1 -7.47 24.08 -13.28
C MET A 1 -6.36 23.56 -14.16
N SER A 2 -5.47 22.77 -13.59
CA SER A 2 -4.46 22.01 -14.31
C SER A 2 -5.16 21.04 -15.27
N THR A 3 -4.56 20.72 -16.41
CA THR A 3 -5.05 19.67 -17.33
C THR A 3 -5.09 18.30 -16.67
N PHE A 4 -4.28 18.12 -15.62
CA PHE A 4 -4.21 16.90 -14.82
C PHE A 4 -5.20 16.84 -13.66
N ASP A 5 -5.92 17.92 -13.34
CA ASP A 5 -6.92 17.88 -12.27
C ASP A 5 -8.07 16.94 -12.67
N VAL A 6 -8.43 16.03 -11.76
CA VAL A 6 -9.66 15.22 -11.87
C VAL A 6 -10.80 16.01 -11.26
N SER A 7 -11.77 16.42 -12.10
CA SER A 7 -12.96 17.10 -11.62
C SER A 7 -13.96 16.11 -11.00
N TYR A 8 -14.88 16.60 -10.15
CA TYR A 8 -15.97 15.78 -9.64
C TYR A 8 -16.83 15.16 -10.77
N GLN A 9 -17.02 15.88 -11.87
CA GLN A 9 -17.72 15.33 -13.04
C GLN A 9 -16.92 14.20 -13.70
N THR A 10 -15.61 14.37 -13.87
CA THR A 10 -14.70 13.33 -14.39
C THR A 10 -14.78 12.06 -13.53
N LEU A 11 -14.91 12.22 -12.20
CA LEU A 11 -15.09 11.10 -11.29
C LEU A 11 -16.45 10.39 -11.46
N LEU A 12 -17.55 11.14 -11.58
CA LEU A 12 -18.87 10.56 -11.82
C LEU A 12 -18.90 9.79 -13.15
N ASP A 13 -18.30 10.38 -14.19
CA ASP A 13 -18.14 9.76 -15.49
C ASP A 13 -17.37 8.44 -15.38
N LEU A 14 -16.23 8.44 -14.68
CA LEU A 14 -15.42 7.25 -14.41
C LEU A 14 -16.23 6.15 -13.72
N LEU A 15 -16.98 6.49 -12.67
CA LEU A 15 -17.78 5.54 -11.89
C LEU A 15 -19.01 5.01 -12.65
N SER A 16 -19.42 5.69 -13.73
CA SER A 16 -20.52 5.27 -14.59
C SER A 16 -20.10 4.31 -15.71
N VAL A 17 -18.78 4.20 -15.98
CA VAL A 17 -18.26 3.29 -17.01
C VAL A 17 -18.45 1.84 -16.56
N PRO A 18 -19.21 1.02 -17.31
CA PRO A 18 -19.32 -0.40 -16.98
C PRO A 18 -17.96 -1.07 -17.17
N SER A 19 -17.38 -1.62 -16.11
CA SER A 19 -16.31 -2.60 -16.27
C SER A 19 -16.94 -3.87 -16.86
N THR A 20 -16.30 -4.46 -17.87
CA THR A 20 -16.83 -5.60 -18.62
C THR A 20 -17.41 -6.71 -17.74
N ASN A 21 -18.57 -7.26 -18.13
CA ASN A 21 -19.23 -8.47 -17.60
C ASN A 21 -19.52 -8.55 -16.09
N VAL A 22 -19.27 -7.49 -15.32
CA VAL A 22 -19.62 -7.38 -13.90
C VAL A 22 -20.55 -6.19 -13.74
N ALA A 23 -21.66 -6.37 -13.00
CA ALA A 23 -22.55 -5.25 -12.72
C ALA A 23 -21.78 -4.14 -11.99
N PRO A 24 -21.93 -2.86 -12.39
CA PRO A 24 -21.23 -1.76 -11.74
C PRO A 24 -21.59 -1.70 -10.25
N LYS A 25 -20.58 -1.51 -9.39
CA LYS A 25 -20.80 -1.32 -7.94
C LYS A 25 -21.60 -0.03 -7.75
N LEU A 26 -22.75 -0.10 -7.08
CA LEU A 26 -23.53 1.10 -6.79
C LEU A 26 -22.81 1.95 -5.76
N VAL A 27 -22.67 3.25 -6.03
CA VAL A 27 -21.98 4.19 -5.14
C VAL A 27 -22.90 4.57 -3.98
N ALA A 28 -22.39 4.50 -2.75
CA ALA A 28 -23.07 4.96 -1.54
C ALA A 28 -22.68 6.40 -1.19
N SER A 29 -21.38 6.70 -1.19
CA SER A 29 -20.86 8.05 -0.93
C SER A 29 -19.59 8.33 -1.73
N ILE A 30 -19.32 9.62 -1.95
CA ILE A 30 -18.07 10.15 -2.50
C ILE A 30 -17.62 11.29 -1.59
N GLU A 31 -16.46 11.14 -0.96
CA GLU A 31 -15.92 12.08 0.00
C GLU A 31 -14.57 12.63 -0.51
N PRO A 32 -14.45 13.94 -0.79
CA PRO A 32 -13.17 14.53 -1.20
C PRO A 32 -12.23 14.66 0.01
N ILE A 33 -11.02 14.13 -0.11
CA ILE A 33 -9.93 14.37 0.84
C ILE A 33 -9.15 15.59 0.34
N THR A 34 -9.16 16.66 1.15
CA THR A 34 -8.65 17.97 0.75
C THR A 34 -7.49 18.46 1.62
N HIS A 35 -6.60 19.25 1.04
CA HIS A 35 -5.54 19.97 1.75
C HIS A 35 -5.32 21.33 1.08
N ALA A 36 -5.23 22.40 1.87
CA ALA A 36 -5.03 23.77 1.36
C ALA A 36 -6.01 24.16 0.22
N GLU A 37 -7.29 23.83 0.38
CA GLU A 37 -8.37 24.04 -0.60
C GLU A 37 -8.26 23.23 -1.91
N ASP A 38 -7.25 22.37 -2.04
CA ASP A 38 -7.09 21.44 -3.17
C ASP A 38 -7.64 20.05 -2.82
N THR A 39 -8.25 19.38 -3.80
CA THR A 39 -8.66 17.98 -3.65
C THR A 39 -7.50 17.09 -4.05
N LEU A 40 -7.08 16.21 -3.15
CA LEU A 40 -5.95 15.30 -3.35
C LEU A 40 -6.41 13.93 -3.82
N MET A 41 -7.56 13.48 -3.33
CA MET A 41 -8.12 12.17 -3.66
C MET A 41 -9.61 12.13 -3.27
N TYR A 42 -10.31 11.12 -3.76
CA TYR A 42 -11.72 10.87 -3.46
C TYR A 42 -11.89 9.50 -2.82
N LEU A 43 -12.47 9.45 -1.62
CA LEU A 43 -12.91 8.21 -1.01
C LEU A 43 -14.31 7.88 -1.53
N VAL A 44 -14.43 6.79 -2.26
CA VAL A 44 -15.69 6.26 -2.77
C VAL A 44 -16.06 5.02 -1.98
N THR A 45 -17.23 5.03 -1.34
CA THR A 45 -17.79 3.86 -0.65
C THR A 45 -18.92 3.28 -1.49
N PHE A 46 -18.96 1.95 -1.63
CA PHE A 46 -19.98 1.25 -2.39
C PHE A 46 -21.11 0.73 -1.49
N GLN A 47 -22.30 0.55 -2.07
CA GLN A 47 -23.46 -0.02 -1.38
C GLN A 47 -23.28 -1.51 -1.10
N ASP A 48 -24.15 -2.09 -0.27
CA ASP A 48 -24.25 -3.53 -0.02
C ASP A 48 -22.94 -4.21 0.41
N ASP A 49 -22.12 -3.48 1.19
CA ASP A 49 -20.82 -3.97 1.70
C ASP A 49 -19.83 -4.34 0.58
N MET A 50 -19.98 -3.74 -0.61
CA MET A 50 -19.14 -4.01 -1.77
C MET A 50 -17.80 -3.25 -1.76
N GLY A 51 -17.38 -2.78 -0.59
CA GLY A 51 -16.06 -2.19 -0.38
C GLY A 51 -15.97 -0.69 -0.62
N TRP A 52 -14.73 -0.23 -0.78
CA TRP A 52 -14.38 1.17 -0.96
C TRP A 52 -13.17 1.32 -1.88
N SER A 53 -13.02 2.50 -2.49
CA SER A 53 -11.90 2.84 -3.36
C SER A 53 -11.45 4.27 -3.10
N LEU A 54 -10.15 4.47 -3.01
CA LEU A 54 -9.50 5.77 -2.94
C LEU A 54 -8.99 6.14 -4.32
N ILE A 55 -9.62 7.12 -4.96
CA ILE A 55 -9.35 7.52 -6.35
C ILE A 55 -8.47 8.76 -6.39
N ALA A 56 -7.47 8.80 -7.26
CA ALA A 56 -6.58 9.94 -7.40
C ALA A 56 -7.29 11.19 -7.93
N ALA A 57 -6.93 12.37 -7.41
CA ALA A 57 -7.40 13.64 -7.94
C ALA A 57 -6.44 14.28 -8.97
N ASP A 58 -5.36 13.56 -9.35
CA ASP A 58 -4.39 13.97 -10.37
C ASP A 58 -4.17 12.85 -11.39
N LYS A 59 -4.36 13.17 -12.67
CA LYS A 59 -4.33 12.21 -13.78
C LYS A 59 -2.94 11.62 -14.07
N ARG A 60 -1.87 12.12 -13.45
CA ARG A 60 -0.52 11.54 -13.55
C ARG A 60 -0.35 10.32 -12.65
N LEU A 61 -1.25 10.14 -11.68
CA LEU A 61 -1.29 8.99 -10.77
C LEU A 61 -2.22 7.89 -11.29
N PRO A 62 -2.05 6.65 -10.81
CA PRO A 62 -3.02 5.58 -11.02
C PRO A 62 -4.43 6.01 -10.63
N VAL A 63 -5.44 5.50 -11.35
CA VAL A 63 -6.86 5.82 -11.08
C VAL A 63 -7.21 5.45 -9.63
N THR A 64 -6.98 4.18 -9.27
CA THR A 64 -7.17 3.67 -7.92
C THR A 64 -5.85 3.71 -7.16
N LEU A 65 -5.83 4.43 -6.04
CA LEU A 65 -4.70 4.55 -5.13
C LEU A 65 -4.75 3.49 -4.02
N ALA A 66 -5.94 3.15 -3.54
CA ALA A 66 -6.15 2.05 -2.62
C ALA A 66 -7.58 1.53 -2.74
N GLU A 67 -7.82 0.27 -2.38
CA GLU A 67 -9.16 -0.29 -2.35
C GLU A 67 -9.28 -1.44 -1.35
N GLY A 68 -10.48 -1.58 -0.80
CA GLY A 68 -10.88 -2.75 -0.03
C GLY A 68 -12.10 -3.39 -0.68
N ASP A 69 -12.13 -4.73 -0.71
CA ASP A 69 -13.20 -5.49 -1.36
C ASP A 69 -14.52 -5.49 -0.59
N GLN A 70 -14.47 -5.16 0.70
CA GLN A 70 -15.62 -5.13 1.62
C GLN A 70 -15.53 -3.96 2.60
N GLY A 71 -16.67 -3.59 3.20
CA GLY A 71 -16.75 -2.54 4.20
C GLY A 71 -16.51 -1.13 3.66
N SER A 72 -16.14 -0.24 4.58
CA SER A 72 -15.74 1.14 4.31
C SER A 72 -14.36 1.41 4.92
N LEU A 73 -13.73 2.51 4.51
CA LEU A 73 -12.51 3.02 5.13
C LEU A 73 -12.88 3.94 6.30
N ASP A 74 -12.76 3.45 7.54
CA ASP A 74 -12.98 4.26 8.75
C ASP A 74 -11.73 5.08 9.07
N LEU A 75 -11.71 6.33 8.61
CA LEU A 75 -10.60 7.26 8.77
C LEU A 75 -10.27 7.60 10.24
N ASP A 76 -11.21 7.39 11.16
CA ASP A 76 -11.02 7.68 12.58
C ASP A 76 -10.34 6.52 13.34
N ASN A 77 -10.32 5.31 12.76
CA ASN A 77 -9.81 4.11 13.41
C ASN A 77 -8.92 3.27 12.47
N LEU A 78 -7.88 3.91 11.94
CA LEU A 78 -6.91 3.28 11.05
C LEU A 78 -5.70 2.71 11.82
N PRO A 79 -5.11 1.61 11.35
CA PRO A 79 -3.79 1.18 11.79
C PRO A 79 -2.76 2.32 11.63
N PRO A 80 -1.87 2.57 12.60
CA PRO A 80 -0.93 3.70 12.51
C PRO A 80 -0.03 3.66 11.26
N GLY A 81 0.36 2.46 10.80
CA GLY A 81 1.09 2.29 9.54
C GLY A 81 0.30 2.76 8.32
N LEU A 82 -1.01 2.49 8.29
CA LEU A 82 -1.89 2.94 7.23
C LEU A 82 -2.09 4.47 7.27
N VAL A 83 -2.19 5.07 8.46
CA VAL A 83 -2.21 6.54 8.61
C VAL A 83 -0.96 7.16 8.01
N ILE A 84 0.23 6.61 8.33
CA ILE A 84 1.50 7.09 7.79
C ILE A 84 1.54 6.93 6.26
N TRP A 85 1.08 5.79 5.73
CA TRP A 85 1.03 5.56 4.30
C TRP A 85 0.10 6.54 3.58
N LEU A 86 -1.09 6.80 4.14
CA LEU A 86 -2.05 7.77 3.60
C LEU A 86 -1.52 9.21 3.66
N ASP A 87 -0.88 9.62 4.76
CA ASP A 87 -0.28 10.95 4.89
C ASP A 87 0.88 11.14 3.90
N ASP A 88 1.77 10.15 3.74
CA ASP A 88 2.83 10.17 2.72
C ASP A 88 2.24 10.28 1.30
N LEU A 89 1.21 9.49 0.99
CA LEU A 89 0.53 9.55 -0.30
C LEU A 89 -0.13 10.92 -0.54
N ALA A 90 -0.86 11.46 0.43
CA ALA A 90 -1.51 12.76 0.32
C ALA A 90 -0.50 13.89 0.10
N ASN A 91 0.59 13.92 0.88
CA ASN A 91 1.66 14.91 0.69
C ASN A 91 2.30 14.80 -0.70
N ARG A 92 2.52 13.58 -1.21
CA ARG A 92 3.04 13.37 -2.58
C ARG A 92 2.09 13.88 -3.65
N VAL A 93 0.78 13.62 -3.51
CA VAL A 93 -0.20 14.14 -4.47
C VAL A 93 -0.18 15.67 -4.43
N TYR A 94 -0.21 16.27 -3.24
CA TYR A 94 -0.14 17.72 -3.09
C TYR A 94 1.11 18.31 -3.75
N GLU A 95 2.30 17.75 -3.48
CA GLU A 95 3.55 18.19 -4.10
C GLU A 95 3.51 18.06 -5.63
N LEU A 96 3.05 16.91 -6.16
CA LEU A 96 2.92 16.68 -7.60
C LEU A 96 2.04 17.76 -8.24
N LYS A 97 0.93 18.15 -7.60
CA LYS A 97 0.04 19.20 -8.06
C LYS A 97 0.69 20.60 -8.06
N GLN A 98 1.73 20.82 -7.27
CA GLN A 98 2.51 22.07 -7.27
C GLN A 98 3.62 22.09 -8.35
N THR A 99 3.90 20.97 -9.01
CA THR A 99 4.92 20.91 -10.06
C THR A 99 4.38 21.43 -11.38
N THR A 100 5.28 21.95 -12.22
CA THR A 100 5.01 22.20 -13.66
C THR A 100 5.29 20.97 -14.52
N ASP A 101 5.46 19.79 -13.92
CA ASP A 101 5.84 18.58 -14.64
C ASP A 101 4.68 18.14 -15.53
N PHE A 102 4.93 18.16 -16.83
CA PHE A 102 3.93 17.96 -17.86
C PHE A 102 4.08 16.57 -18.45
N ASP A 103 3.63 15.56 -17.68
CA ASP A 103 3.69 14.16 -18.09
C ASP A 103 2.37 13.71 -18.75
N GLU A 104 2.20 14.11 -20.01
CA GLU A 104 1.12 13.61 -20.87
C GLU A 104 1.43 12.24 -21.49
N THR A 105 2.59 11.65 -21.19
CA THR A 105 3.05 10.41 -21.82
C THR A 105 2.98 9.20 -20.91
N SER A 106 2.77 9.40 -19.60
CA SER A 106 2.58 8.30 -18.65
C SER A 106 1.42 7.39 -19.04
N ASP A 107 1.59 6.10 -18.72
CA ASP A 107 0.51 5.13 -18.90
C ASP A 107 -0.72 5.47 -18.03
N ASN A 108 -0.49 6.05 -16.85
CA ASN A 108 -1.56 6.57 -15.99
C ASN A 108 -2.39 7.65 -16.70
N TYR A 109 -1.74 8.69 -17.23
CA TYR A 109 -2.45 9.76 -17.93
C TYR A 109 -3.21 9.25 -19.15
N LYS A 110 -2.60 8.34 -19.91
CA LYS A 110 -3.27 7.68 -21.04
C LYS A 110 -4.49 6.88 -20.58
N VAL A 111 -4.44 6.22 -19.42
CA VAL A 111 -5.61 5.51 -18.84
C VAL A 111 -6.73 6.51 -18.51
N TRP A 112 -6.42 7.62 -17.87
CA TRP A 112 -7.41 8.68 -17.60
C TRP A 112 -8.05 9.23 -18.88
N LEU A 113 -7.24 9.56 -19.90
CA LEU A 113 -7.74 10.04 -21.19
C LEU A 113 -8.69 9.04 -21.86
N ARG A 114 -8.46 7.73 -21.70
CA ARG A 114 -9.32 6.68 -22.27
C ARG A 114 -10.69 6.65 -21.60
N PHE A 115 -10.75 6.78 -20.28
CA PHE A 115 -12.02 6.86 -19.55
C PHE A 115 -12.82 8.10 -19.96
N GLU A 116 -12.15 9.24 -20.09
CA GLU A 116 -12.78 10.47 -20.52
C GLU A 116 -13.30 10.38 -21.97
N ALA A 117 -12.53 9.77 -22.89
CA ALA A 117 -12.95 9.56 -24.27
C ALA A 117 -14.17 8.62 -24.37
N TYR A 118 -14.20 7.56 -23.55
CA TYR A 118 -15.35 6.65 -23.49
C TYR A 118 -16.61 7.34 -22.93
N SER A 119 -16.47 8.14 -21.86
CA SER A 119 -17.56 8.96 -21.32
C SER A 119 -18.10 9.93 -22.37
N ASP A 120 -17.20 10.65 -23.07
CA ASP A 120 -17.58 11.60 -24.11
C ASP A 120 -18.35 10.92 -25.25
N HIS A 121 -17.97 9.69 -25.63
CA HIS A 121 -18.70 8.87 -26.61
C HIS A 121 -20.11 8.52 -26.13
N LEU A 122 -20.27 8.03 -24.90
CA LEU A 122 -21.60 7.73 -24.32
C LEU A 122 -22.49 8.98 -24.24
N ALA A 123 -21.89 10.15 -24.05
CA ALA A 123 -22.59 11.44 -24.04
C ALA A 123 -22.86 12.01 -25.45
N GLY A 124 -22.44 11.33 -26.53
CA GLY A 124 -22.61 11.79 -27.91
C GLY A 124 -21.77 13.01 -28.27
N LYS A 125 -20.69 13.28 -27.52
CA LYS A 125 -19.76 14.38 -27.81
C LYS A 125 -18.75 13.95 -28.88
N SER A 126 -18.17 14.93 -29.57
CA SER A 126 -17.12 14.66 -30.56
C SER A 126 -15.92 13.96 -29.91
N PRO A 127 -15.33 12.95 -30.57
CA PRO A 127 -14.16 12.23 -30.06
C PRO A 127 -13.01 13.18 -29.72
N ARG A 128 -12.27 12.88 -28.65
CA ARG A 128 -11.00 13.58 -28.37
C ARG A 128 -9.93 13.06 -29.33
N ARG A 129 -9.26 13.97 -30.03
CA ARG A 129 -8.22 13.66 -31.02
C ARG A 129 -6.98 13.04 -30.36
N ILE A 130 -6.97 11.72 -30.23
CA ILE A 130 -5.78 10.95 -29.87
C ILE A 130 -5.23 10.35 -31.15
N LEU A 131 -4.09 10.88 -31.62
CA LEU A 131 -3.41 10.42 -32.83
C LEU A 131 -2.65 9.12 -32.55
N ASP A 132 -2.73 8.17 -33.47
CA ASP A 132 -1.77 7.06 -33.53
C ASP A 132 -0.45 7.58 -34.11
N LYS A 133 0.52 7.90 -33.24
CA LYS A 133 1.82 8.44 -33.66
C LYS A 133 2.70 7.40 -34.36
N ASP A 134 2.40 6.12 -34.19
CA ASP A 134 3.16 5.01 -34.76
C ASP A 134 2.52 4.50 -36.06
N ALA A 135 1.41 5.10 -36.49
CA ALA A 135 0.75 4.79 -37.74
C ALA A 135 1.49 5.34 -38.96
N LEU A 136 1.76 4.47 -39.93
CA LEU A 136 2.13 4.91 -41.27
C LEU A 136 0.92 5.60 -41.94
N PRO A 137 1.15 6.71 -42.68
CA PRO A 137 0.12 7.31 -43.52
C PRO A 137 -0.30 6.35 -44.65
N ILE A 138 -1.51 6.52 -45.18
CA ILE A 138 -1.98 5.79 -46.36
C ILE A 138 -1.44 6.49 -47.60
N ASP A 139 -0.76 5.74 -48.47
CA ASP A 139 -0.22 6.27 -49.72
C ASP A 139 -1.33 6.93 -50.56
N ASP A 140 -1.02 8.10 -51.12
CA ASP A 140 -1.90 8.90 -51.99
C ASP A 140 -3.24 9.36 -51.37
N VAL A 141 -3.40 9.28 -50.04
CA VAL A 141 -4.55 9.81 -49.30
C VAL A 141 -4.07 10.78 -48.22
N GLU A 142 -4.41 12.06 -48.34
CA GLU A 142 -4.13 13.03 -47.26
C GLU A 142 -5.06 12.82 -46.08
N GLY A 143 -4.50 12.53 -44.90
CA GLY A 143 -5.27 12.32 -43.68
C GLY A 143 -4.41 11.84 -42.52
N TYR A 144 -5.09 11.48 -41.44
CA TYR A 144 -4.49 10.93 -40.23
C TYR A 144 -5.42 9.92 -39.56
N TRP A 145 -4.85 8.97 -38.82
CA TRP A 145 -5.63 8.07 -37.97
C TRP A 145 -6.05 8.77 -36.68
N GLU A 146 -7.35 8.78 -36.42
CA GLU A 146 -7.93 9.29 -35.19
C GLU A 146 -8.54 8.13 -34.38
N LEU A 147 -8.23 8.06 -33.09
CA LEU A 147 -8.81 7.07 -32.20
C LEU A 147 -10.32 7.33 -32.05
N VAL A 148 -11.14 6.35 -32.42
CA VAL A 148 -12.61 6.44 -32.32
C VAL A 148 -13.20 5.47 -31.31
N GLY A 149 -12.44 4.47 -30.86
CA GLY A 149 -12.92 3.52 -29.87
C GLY A 149 -11.79 2.86 -29.08
N VAL A 150 -12.06 2.60 -27.81
CA VAL A 150 -11.23 1.75 -26.95
C VAL A 150 -12.14 0.77 -26.24
N THR A 151 -11.88 -0.52 -26.41
CA THR A 151 -12.48 -1.53 -25.54
C THR A 151 -11.40 -2.10 -24.62
N THR A 152 -11.79 -2.38 -23.39
CA THR A 152 -10.91 -2.99 -22.40
C THR A 152 -11.37 -4.40 -22.10
N THR A 153 -10.43 -5.27 -21.79
CA THR A 153 -10.72 -6.59 -21.23
C THR A 153 -9.81 -6.79 -20.04
N ALA A 154 -10.41 -6.91 -18.85
CA ALA A 154 -9.68 -7.30 -17.66
C ALA A 154 -9.12 -8.71 -17.87
N LEU A 155 -7.81 -8.86 -17.72
CA LEU A 155 -7.14 -10.16 -17.70
C LEU A 155 -6.94 -10.57 -16.25
N THR A 156 -6.59 -11.85 -16.04
CA THR A 156 -6.20 -12.33 -14.72
C THR A 156 -5.03 -11.49 -14.19
N PRO A 157 -5.17 -10.88 -12.99
CA PRO A 157 -4.09 -10.11 -12.39
C PRO A 157 -2.90 -11.00 -12.05
N ILE A 158 -1.72 -10.39 -11.93
CA ILE A 158 -0.57 -11.07 -11.32
C ILE A 158 -0.73 -10.92 -9.81
N THR A 159 -0.68 -12.02 -9.07
CA THR A 159 -0.77 -12.00 -7.61
C THR A 159 0.41 -12.74 -7.01
N VAL A 160 1.10 -12.07 -6.08
CA VAL A 160 2.12 -12.66 -5.22
C VAL A 160 1.69 -12.42 -3.77
N GLY A 161 1.59 -13.48 -2.98
CA GLY A 161 1.11 -13.40 -1.61
C GLY A 161 -0.43 -13.34 -1.50
N PRO A 162 -0.97 -12.98 -0.32
CA PRO A 162 -0.26 -12.73 0.94
C PRO A 162 0.61 -13.91 1.38
N LEU A 163 1.83 -13.65 1.83
CA LEU A 163 2.85 -14.68 2.14
C LEU A 163 2.78 -15.14 3.60
N ILE A 164 2.45 -14.25 4.54
CA ILE A 164 2.34 -14.57 5.97
C ILE A 164 0.91 -14.98 6.34
N GLN A 165 0.81 -15.92 7.28
CA GLN A 165 -0.48 -16.45 7.75
C GLN A 165 -1.01 -15.70 8.98
N THR A 166 -0.10 -15.14 9.77
CA THR A 166 -0.38 -14.48 11.04
C THR A 166 -1.12 -13.15 10.83
N LYS A 167 -2.08 -12.88 11.70
CA LYS A 167 -2.85 -11.64 11.81
C LYS A 167 -2.73 -11.10 13.22
N TRP A 168 -1.50 -10.86 13.65
CA TRP A 168 -1.19 -10.42 15.00
C TRP A 168 -1.32 -8.90 15.14
N GLY A 169 -1.49 -8.46 16.38
CA GLY A 169 -1.74 -7.06 16.73
C GLY A 169 -0.93 -6.61 17.93
N GLN A 170 -1.05 -5.34 18.30
CA GLN A 170 -0.35 -4.79 19.47
C GLN A 170 -1.16 -4.84 20.76
N SER A 171 -2.46 -5.14 20.68
CA SER A 171 -3.37 -5.17 21.82
C SER A 171 -3.74 -6.60 22.19
N SER A 172 -4.63 -6.76 23.19
CA SER A 172 -5.13 -8.07 23.61
C SER A 172 -5.66 -8.88 22.42
N PRO A 173 -5.38 -10.20 22.34
CA PRO A 173 -4.65 -11.03 23.32
C PRO A 173 -3.12 -11.01 23.17
N TRP A 174 -2.61 -10.37 22.12
CA TRP A 174 -1.21 -10.45 21.69
C TRP A 174 -0.21 -9.81 22.65
N ASN A 175 -0.65 -8.83 23.45
CA ASN A 175 0.15 -8.15 24.47
C ASN A 175 0.01 -8.75 25.88
N SER A 176 -0.53 -9.97 26.02
CA SER A 176 -0.71 -10.57 27.34
C SER A 176 0.62 -10.84 28.09
N CYS A 177 1.74 -10.90 27.36
CA CYS A 177 3.08 -11.14 27.89
C CYS A 177 4.02 -9.93 27.77
N VAL A 178 3.52 -8.69 27.95
CA VAL A 178 4.33 -7.46 28.07
C VAL A 178 4.00 -6.71 29.38
N PRO A 179 4.70 -5.64 29.81
CA PRO A 179 4.43 -4.97 31.09
C PRO A 179 3.02 -4.35 31.18
N TYR A 180 2.57 -4.08 32.40
CA TYR A 180 1.38 -3.24 32.63
C TYR A 180 1.73 -1.76 32.48
N THR A 181 0.75 -0.91 32.17
CA THR A 181 0.96 0.55 32.03
C THR A 181 1.21 1.26 33.36
N ASN A 182 0.85 0.62 34.48
CA ASN A 182 1.08 1.14 35.82
C ASN A 182 0.98 0.03 36.88
N SER A 183 1.28 0.39 38.13
CA SER A 183 1.30 -0.49 39.29
C SER A 183 -0.08 -1.02 39.73
N ASN A 184 -1.18 -0.62 39.07
CA ASN A 184 -2.51 -1.18 39.35
C ASN A 184 -2.76 -2.49 38.59
N TYR A 185 -1.88 -2.85 37.64
CA TYR A 185 -1.91 -4.13 36.92
C TYR A 185 -3.23 -4.44 36.21
N THR A 186 -3.89 -3.41 35.66
CA THR A 186 -5.19 -3.54 34.96
C THR A 186 -5.04 -3.61 33.46
N THR A 187 -4.16 -2.78 32.89
CA THR A 187 -4.00 -2.59 31.45
C THR A 187 -2.57 -2.89 31.06
N ARG A 188 -2.38 -3.70 30.02
CA ARG A 188 -1.07 -4.02 29.45
C ARG A 188 -0.66 -2.92 28.47
N CYS A 189 0.64 -2.59 28.42
CA CYS A 189 1.19 -1.75 27.37
C CYS A 189 0.90 -2.38 25.99
N PRO A 190 0.88 -1.58 24.91
CA PRO A 190 0.95 -2.13 23.56
C PRO A 190 2.19 -3.03 23.40
N ALA A 191 2.10 -4.06 22.56
CA ALA A 191 3.23 -4.96 22.37
C ALA A 191 4.40 -4.31 21.61
N GLY A 192 4.13 -3.24 20.86
CA GLY A 192 5.07 -2.54 19.99
C GLY A 192 5.09 -3.07 18.55
N CYS A 193 4.98 -2.16 17.59
CA CYS A 193 4.86 -2.51 16.16
C CYS A 193 6.07 -3.29 15.62
N VAL A 194 7.28 -2.94 16.06
CA VAL A 194 8.53 -3.64 15.68
C VAL A 194 8.54 -5.07 16.21
N ALA A 195 8.06 -5.31 17.44
CA ALA A 195 7.97 -6.66 17.99
C ALA A 195 6.91 -7.50 17.26
N VAL A 196 5.75 -6.92 16.93
CA VAL A 196 4.70 -7.62 16.18
C VAL A 196 5.17 -7.96 14.76
N ALA A 197 5.75 -7.01 14.02
CA ALA A 197 6.31 -7.28 12.70
C ALA A 197 7.45 -8.31 12.76
N GLY A 198 8.34 -8.20 13.76
CA GLY A 198 9.42 -9.14 13.98
C GLY A 198 8.96 -10.56 14.30
N ALA A 199 7.96 -10.71 15.16
CA ALA A 199 7.39 -12.00 15.54
C ALA A 199 6.67 -12.66 14.36
N GLN A 200 5.85 -11.91 13.62
CA GLN A 200 5.18 -12.42 12.41
C GLN A 200 6.20 -12.87 11.36
N MET A 201 7.27 -12.10 11.17
CA MET A 201 8.37 -12.48 10.27
C MET A 201 9.10 -13.73 10.77
N ALA A 202 9.41 -13.82 12.07
CA ALA A 202 10.06 -15.00 12.64
C ALA A 202 9.19 -16.27 12.47
N TYR A 203 7.87 -16.16 12.63
CA TYR A 203 6.93 -17.24 12.36
C TYR A 203 6.98 -17.67 10.88
N PHE A 204 6.88 -16.72 9.96
CA PHE A 204 6.98 -17.01 8.53
C PHE A 204 8.32 -17.69 8.17
N LEU A 205 9.44 -17.16 8.68
CA LEU A 205 10.77 -17.68 8.38
C LEU A 205 11.02 -19.05 9.01
N HIS A 206 10.36 -19.40 10.11
CA HIS A 206 10.44 -20.76 10.66
C HIS A 206 10.02 -21.79 9.60
N TYR A 207 8.90 -21.55 8.92
CA TYR A 207 8.42 -22.44 7.86
C TYR A 207 9.19 -22.27 6.54
N ALA A 208 9.64 -21.05 6.23
CA ALA A 208 10.32 -20.77 4.95
C ALA A 208 11.81 -21.16 4.94
N LEU A 209 12.47 -21.17 6.11
CA LEU A 209 13.93 -21.33 6.25
C LEU A 209 14.34 -22.32 7.36
N GLY A 210 13.39 -22.81 8.19
CA GLY A 210 13.72 -23.58 9.39
C GLY A 210 14.32 -22.72 10.52
N LYS A 211 14.17 -21.38 10.45
CA LYS A 211 14.76 -20.41 11.38
C LYS A 211 13.75 -19.33 11.78
N PRO A 212 13.60 -18.98 13.07
CA PRO A 212 14.30 -19.58 14.21
C PRO A 212 13.92 -21.05 14.45
N VAL A 213 14.82 -21.83 15.04
CA VAL A 213 14.60 -23.29 15.22
C VAL A 213 13.54 -23.57 16.29
N THR A 214 13.52 -22.76 17.34
CA THR A 214 12.66 -22.95 18.51
C THR A 214 11.97 -21.65 18.90
N ALA A 215 10.78 -21.76 19.48
CA ALA A 215 10.05 -20.66 20.10
C ALA A 215 9.71 -21.00 21.57
N PRO A 216 9.47 -20.00 22.43
CA PRO A 216 9.12 -20.23 23.83
C PRO A 216 7.72 -20.83 23.97
N ALA A 217 7.59 -21.94 24.71
CA ALA A 217 6.29 -22.52 25.05
C ALA A 217 5.68 -21.92 26.33
N SER A 218 6.45 -21.13 27.08
CA SER A 218 6.00 -20.46 28.29
C SER A 218 6.66 -19.09 28.41
N GLY A 219 5.88 -18.08 28.78
CA GLY A 219 6.33 -16.73 29.00
C GLY A 219 5.57 -16.04 30.12
N VAL A 220 6.27 -15.25 30.94
CA VAL A 220 5.64 -14.34 31.89
C VAL A 220 6.35 -13.00 31.88
N CYS A 221 5.57 -11.92 31.89
CA CYS A 221 6.03 -10.57 32.18
C CYS A 221 5.40 -10.05 33.48
N TYR A 222 6.24 -9.79 34.48
CA TYR A 222 5.84 -9.17 35.74
C TYR A 222 6.24 -7.71 35.77
N GLY A 223 5.42 -6.88 36.40
CA GLY A 223 5.73 -5.47 36.62
C GLY A 223 5.04 -4.52 35.65
N TYR A 224 5.45 -3.26 35.69
CA TYR A 224 4.82 -2.18 34.95
C TYR A 224 5.85 -1.20 34.37
N SER A 225 5.43 -0.43 33.38
CA SER A 225 6.19 0.66 32.78
C SER A 225 5.27 1.87 32.63
N SER A 226 5.66 3.00 33.24
CA SER A 226 4.98 4.29 33.11
C SER A 226 6.01 5.40 32.89
N ASP A 227 5.55 6.57 32.43
CA ASP A 227 6.37 7.73 32.08
C ASP A 227 7.41 8.15 33.14
N ASN A 228 7.21 7.78 34.41
CA ASN A 228 8.08 8.18 35.52
C ASN A 228 8.73 7.00 36.26
N SER A 229 8.37 5.75 35.95
CA SER A 229 8.87 4.57 36.66
C SER A 229 8.59 3.30 35.88
N SER A 230 9.65 2.56 35.57
CA SER A 230 9.56 1.24 34.95
C SER A 230 10.24 0.21 35.85
N SER A 231 9.51 -0.84 36.19
CA SER A 231 10.02 -1.99 36.95
C SER A 231 9.29 -3.22 36.45
N TYR A 232 9.91 -3.90 35.50
CA TYR A 232 9.38 -5.13 34.93
C TYR A 232 10.50 -6.11 34.61
N SER A 233 10.12 -7.38 34.48
CA SER A 233 11.03 -8.46 34.11
C SER A 233 10.30 -9.52 33.31
N PHE A 234 11.05 -10.19 32.44
CA PHE A 234 10.56 -11.26 31.60
C PHE A 234 11.19 -12.59 31.99
N ASN A 235 10.41 -13.66 31.88
CA ASN A 235 10.91 -15.02 31.95
C ASN A 235 10.26 -15.86 30.84
N PHE A 236 11.08 -16.35 29.92
CA PHE A 236 10.68 -17.25 28.85
C PHE A 236 11.39 -18.58 29.00
N SER A 237 10.66 -19.68 28.81
CA SER A 237 11.20 -21.03 29.00
C SER A 237 10.52 -22.05 28.09
N ASN A 238 10.97 -23.31 28.18
CA ASN A 238 10.44 -24.44 27.41
C ASN A 238 10.50 -24.20 25.89
N PHE A 239 11.64 -23.74 25.39
CA PHE A 239 11.83 -23.52 23.96
C PHE A 239 11.76 -24.84 23.20
N GLY A 240 10.95 -24.89 22.14
CA GLY A 240 10.77 -26.08 21.33
C GLY A 240 10.42 -25.76 19.88
N SER A 241 10.75 -26.68 18.97
CA SER A 241 10.44 -26.54 17.54
C SER A 241 8.98 -26.83 17.22
N THR A 242 8.29 -27.64 18.02
CA THR A 242 6.86 -27.94 17.83
C THR A 242 5.93 -26.84 18.34
N VAL A 243 6.48 -25.79 18.98
CA VAL A 243 5.68 -24.68 19.52
C VAL A 243 5.07 -23.86 18.38
N TRP A 244 5.81 -23.66 17.29
CA TRP A 244 5.36 -22.92 16.11
C TRP A 244 4.03 -23.45 15.56
N ASP A 245 3.88 -24.78 15.45
CA ASP A 245 2.67 -25.43 14.92
C ASP A 245 1.43 -25.25 15.81
N ASN A 246 1.63 -24.86 17.06
CA ASN A 246 0.55 -24.69 18.04
C ASN A 246 0.16 -23.22 18.26
N MET A 247 0.88 -22.26 17.67
CA MET A 247 0.58 -20.84 17.84
C MET A 247 -0.68 -20.44 17.07
N ALA A 248 -1.55 -19.68 17.72
CA ALA A 248 -2.66 -19.02 17.05
C ALA A 248 -2.13 -18.01 16.01
N THR A 249 -2.58 -18.14 14.78
CA THR A 249 -2.37 -17.14 13.72
C THR A 249 -3.42 -16.03 13.77
N ARG A 250 -4.58 -16.27 14.39
CA ARG A 250 -5.70 -15.32 14.46
C ARG A 250 -6.30 -15.22 15.87
N THR A 251 -7.02 -14.13 16.14
CA THR A 251 -7.53 -13.81 17.49
C THR A 251 -8.56 -14.81 18.03
N TRP A 252 -9.29 -15.50 17.16
CA TRP A 252 -10.34 -16.47 17.53
C TRP A 252 -9.84 -17.92 17.66
N GLU A 253 -8.55 -18.16 17.40
CA GLU A 253 -7.94 -19.49 17.52
C GLU A 253 -7.54 -19.76 18.98
N THR A 254 -7.39 -21.03 19.33
CA THR A 254 -6.81 -21.44 20.62
C THR A 254 -5.29 -21.18 20.63
N ASN A 255 -4.70 -21.04 21.83
CA ASN A 255 -3.27 -20.83 22.04
C ASN A 255 -2.73 -19.45 21.59
N THR A 256 -3.52 -18.39 21.77
CA THR A 256 -3.06 -17.00 21.57
C THR A 256 -1.97 -16.58 22.57
N ASP A 257 -1.85 -17.28 23.69
CA ASP A 257 -0.77 -17.15 24.66
C ASP A 257 0.59 -17.54 24.09
N LEU A 258 0.70 -18.64 23.32
CA LEU A 258 1.95 -19.02 22.64
C LEU A 258 2.42 -17.94 21.67
N SER A 259 1.49 -17.35 20.90
CA SER A 259 1.78 -16.23 20.00
C SER A 259 2.22 -14.99 20.80
N ALA A 260 1.54 -14.70 21.91
CA ALA A 260 1.91 -13.59 22.80
C ALA A 260 3.27 -13.81 23.47
N TYR A 261 3.66 -15.05 23.78
CA TYR A 261 5.00 -15.37 24.30
C TYR A 261 6.08 -15.08 23.27
N LEU A 262 5.85 -15.43 22.00
CA LEU A 262 6.78 -15.09 20.94
C LEU A 262 6.88 -13.56 20.77
N ILE A 263 5.75 -12.85 20.74
CA ILE A 263 5.73 -11.38 20.60
C ILE A 263 6.47 -10.72 21.76
N GLY A 264 6.20 -11.13 23.00
CA GLY A 264 6.90 -10.64 24.19
C GLY A 264 8.39 -10.99 24.19
N TYR A 265 8.76 -12.19 23.72
CA TYR A 265 10.16 -12.61 23.62
C TYR A 265 10.93 -11.78 22.58
N VAL A 266 10.32 -11.50 21.43
CA VAL A 266 10.88 -10.59 20.43
C VAL A 266 11.03 -9.20 21.05
N GLY A 267 9.98 -8.66 21.68
CA GLY A 267 10.01 -7.35 22.33
C GLY A 267 11.11 -7.20 23.38
N MET A 268 11.24 -8.19 24.27
CA MET A 268 12.34 -8.27 25.25
C MET A 268 13.72 -8.32 24.55
N SER A 269 13.84 -9.07 23.46
CA SER A 269 15.12 -9.29 22.77
C SER A 269 15.60 -8.09 21.94
N ILE A 270 14.73 -7.10 21.72
CA ILE A 270 15.03 -5.88 20.95
C ILE A 270 14.99 -4.63 21.83
N ASP A 271 15.09 -4.81 23.16
CA ASP A 271 15.09 -3.74 24.15
C ASP A 271 13.90 -2.77 23.98
N MET A 272 12.70 -3.32 23.80
CA MET A 272 11.47 -2.54 23.62
C MET A 272 11.22 -1.60 24.79
N ASP A 273 11.01 -0.32 24.46
CA ASP A 273 10.54 0.69 25.40
C ASP A 273 9.01 0.64 25.46
N TYR A 274 8.49 0.17 26.59
CA TYR A 274 7.05 -0.02 26.81
C TYR A 274 6.45 1.19 27.50
N GLU A 275 5.46 1.85 26.89
CA GLU A 275 4.72 2.96 27.48
C GLU A 275 3.21 2.80 27.25
N GLU A 276 2.39 3.58 27.97
CA GLU A 276 0.92 3.57 27.81
C GLU A 276 0.49 4.10 26.44
N GLY A 277 1.16 5.15 25.93
CA GLY A 277 0.84 5.81 24.67
C GLY A 277 1.37 5.10 23.42
N GLY A 278 2.22 4.09 23.57
CA GLY A 278 2.90 3.40 22.48
C GLY A 278 4.09 2.61 22.99
N SER A 279 4.62 1.69 22.19
CA SER A 279 5.86 0.99 22.54
C SER A 279 6.79 0.94 21.35
N GLY A 280 8.05 1.29 21.57
CA GLY A 280 9.03 1.59 20.52
C GLY A 280 10.31 0.77 20.65
N ALA A 281 10.86 0.35 19.51
CA ALA A 281 12.16 -0.31 19.42
C ALA A 281 12.84 0.03 18.09
N SER A 282 14.13 -0.28 17.97
CA SER A 282 14.89 -0.04 16.74
C SER A 282 14.76 -1.18 15.74
N MET A 283 14.65 -0.84 14.45
CA MET A 283 14.76 -1.81 13.35
C MET A 283 16.13 -2.51 13.31
N SER A 284 17.18 -1.84 13.79
CA SER A 284 18.53 -2.41 13.89
C SER A 284 18.59 -3.53 14.94
N ASP A 285 17.89 -3.37 16.06
CA ASP A 285 17.85 -4.38 17.12
C ASP A 285 17.02 -5.58 16.68
N LEU A 286 15.91 -5.36 15.97
CA LEU A 286 15.16 -6.43 15.33
C LEU A 286 16.00 -7.23 14.32
N ARG A 287 16.77 -6.53 13.48
CA ARG A 287 17.68 -7.19 12.54
C ARG A 287 18.75 -8.01 13.28
N SER A 288 19.29 -7.47 14.37
CA SER A 288 20.30 -8.14 15.19
C SER A 288 19.73 -9.38 15.88
N PHE A 289 18.50 -9.29 16.40
CA PHE A 289 17.74 -10.43 16.93
C PHE A 289 17.59 -11.54 15.88
N LEU A 290 17.07 -11.22 14.70
CA LEU A 290 16.88 -12.21 13.62
C LEU A 290 18.22 -12.84 13.19
N SER A 291 19.27 -12.05 13.09
CA SER A 291 20.63 -12.54 12.83
C SER A 291 21.11 -13.53 13.90
N GLY A 292 20.86 -13.22 15.18
CA GLY A 292 21.12 -14.13 16.30
C GLY A 292 20.32 -15.43 16.25
N GLN A 293 19.17 -15.43 15.57
CA GLN A 293 18.37 -16.63 15.28
C GLN A 293 18.82 -17.39 14.02
N GLY A 294 19.93 -16.98 13.39
CA GLY A 294 20.46 -17.61 12.18
C GLY A 294 19.80 -17.13 10.88
N VAL A 295 19.21 -15.94 10.88
CA VAL A 295 18.58 -15.33 9.69
C VAL A 295 19.42 -14.16 9.18
N GLY A 296 20.00 -14.31 7.99
CA GLY A 296 20.62 -13.22 7.24
C GLY A 296 19.57 -12.33 6.58
N SER A 297 19.84 -11.03 6.50
CA SER A 297 18.94 -10.05 5.85
C SER A 297 19.70 -8.83 5.31
N SER A 298 19.03 -8.02 4.50
CA SER A 298 19.50 -6.74 3.97
C SER A 298 18.65 -5.60 4.53
N SER A 299 19.25 -4.41 4.76
CA SER A 299 18.54 -3.21 5.23
C SER A 299 18.95 -2.04 4.35
N GLN A 300 17.99 -1.23 3.95
CA GLN A 300 18.21 -0.05 3.13
C GLN A 300 16.99 0.88 3.21
N SER A 301 17.15 2.11 2.74
CA SER A 301 16.00 2.99 2.49
C SER A 301 15.01 2.31 1.55
N TYR A 302 13.73 2.61 1.73
CA TYR A 302 12.66 2.02 0.92
C TYR A 302 12.96 2.13 -0.57
N ASN A 303 12.86 0.98 -1.25
CA ASN A 303 13.06 0.88 -2.68
C ASN A 303 12.02 -0.10 -3.27
N SER A 304 11.15 0.39 -4.14
CA SER A 304 10.02 -0.37 -4.70
C SER A 304 10.49 -1.58 -5.52
N SER A 305 11.58 -1.43 -6.28
CA SER A 305 12.17 -2.53 -7.06
C SER A 305 12.69 -3.66 -6.16
N THR A 306 13.29 -3.31 -5.03
CA THR A 306 13.75 -4.29 -4.05
C THR A 306 12.59 -4.98 -3.35
N VAL A 307 11.53 -4.23 -3.01
CA VAL A 307 10.29 -4.81 -2.45
C VAL A 307 9.72 -5.85 -3.41
N LEU A 308 9.49 -5.49 -4.67
CA LEU A 308 8.93 -6.40 -5.68
C LEU A 308 9.84 -7.61 -5.92
N SER A 309 11.17 -7.42 -5.97
CA SER A 309 12.14 -8.51 -6.13
C SER A 309 12.12 -9.50 -4.96
N SER A 310 12.04 -8.99 -3.72
CA SER A 310 11.91 -9.81 -2.52
C SER A 310 10.61 -10.62 -2.53
N LEU A 311 9.49 -9.97 -2.84
CA LEU A 311 8.17 -10.62 -2.93
C LEU A 311 8.15 -11.71 -4.01
N ASN A 312 8.68 -11.42 -5.20
CA ASN A 312 8.81 -12.41 -6.29
C ASN A 312 9.67 -13.62 -5.91
N SER A 313 10.57 -13.46 -4.92
CA SER A 313 11.37 -14.54 -4.35
C SER A 313 10.67 -15.28 -3.20
N GLY A 314 9.38 -15.00 -2.96
CA GLY A 314 8.61 -15.57 -1.86
C GLY A 314 9.10 -15.10 -0.50
N ARG A 315 9.54 -13.84 -0.39
CA ARG A 315 10.02 -13.23 0.86
C ARG A 315 9.28 -11.92 1.15
N PRO A 316 8.44 -11.87 2.20
CA PRO A 316 7.83 -10.63 2.65
C PRO A 316 8.91 -9.66 3.17
N VAL A 317 8.57 -8.38 3.23
CA VAL A 317 9.50 -7.30 3.59
C VAL A 317 8.98 -6.62 4.85
N ILE A 318 9.83 -6.45 5.86
CA ILE A 318 9.47 -5.55 6.97
C ILE A 318 9.79 -4.14 6.51
N VAL A 319 8.85 -3.22 6.67
CA VAL A 319 9.01 -1.81 6.36
C VAL A 319 8.75 -1.00 7.61
N SER A 320 9.50 0.08 7.79
CA SER A 320 9.23 1.09 8.80
C SER A 320 9.23 2.48 8.19
N ALA A 321 8.47 3.38 8.77
CA ALA A 321 8.45 4.79 8.41
C ALA A 321 8.51 5.64 9.68
N ASN A 322 9.44 6.60 9.73
CA ASN A 322 9.66 7.46 10.87
C ASN A 322 9.45 8.92 10.49
N ARG A 323 8.45 9.58 11.06
CA ARG A 323 8.23 11.01 10.90
C ARG A 323 9.20 11.79 11.76
N LYS A 324 9.91 12.75 11.15
CA LYS A 324 10.66 13.75 11.91
C LYS A 324 9.84 15.04 12.01
N TYR A 325 9.51 15.45 13.23
CA TYR A 325 8.89 16.75 13.47
C TYR A 325 9.68 17.53 14.51
N TYR A 326 9.41 18.82 14.66
CA TYR A 326 10.13 19.68 15.60
C TYR A 326 9.16 20.35 16.56
N THR A 327 9.47 20.35 17.84
CA THR A 327 8.90 21.31 18.79
C THR A 327 9.92 22.41 19.06
N THR A 328 9.45 23.62 19.39
CA THR A 328 10.34 24.73 19.73
C THR A 328 10.24 25.02 21.22
N PHE A 329 11.37 24.99 21.91
CA PHE A 329 11.48 25.40 23.31
C PHE A 329 12.62 26.40 23.46
N LEU A 330 12.33 27.60 23.98
CA LEU A 330 13.30 28.70 24.11
C LEU A 330 14.05 29.05 22.81
N GLY A 331 13.37 28.97 21.66
CA GLY A 331 13.98 29.24 20.34
C GLY A 331 14.86 28.09 19.79
N ILE A 332 15.00 26.99 20.54
CA ILE A 332 15.71 25.79 20.09
C ILE A 332 14.70 24.82 19.46
N ARG A 333 14.96 24.39 18.22
CA ARG A 333 14.19 23.33 17.56
C ARG A 333 14.65 21.97 18.08
N ILE A 334 13.78 21.29 18.82
CA ILE A 334 13.99 19.94 19.35
C ILE A 334 13.33 18.96 18.36
N PRO A 335 14.09 18.04 17.75
CA PRO A 335 13.51 17.03 16.88
C PRO A 335 12.79 15.95 17.71
N HIS A 336 11.63 15.52 17.23
CA HIS A 336 10.86 14.37 17.71
C HIS A 336 10.66 13.39 16.57
N TYR A 337 10.53 12.12 16.93
CA TYR A 337 10.31 11.04 15.99
C TYR A 337 9.08 10.24 16.40
N THR A 338 8.16 10.03 15.47
CA THR A 338 7.07 9.05 15.62
C THR A 338 7.16 8.09 14.46
N GLY A 339 7.12 6.79 14.74
CA GLY A 339 7.42 5.76 13.76
C GLY A 339 6.47 4.59 13.85
N HIS A 340 6.39 3.85 12.77
CA HIS A 340 5.67 2.58 12.74
C HIS A 340 6.40 1.56 11.87
N ALA A 341 6.22 0.29 12.19
CA ALA A 341 6.74 -0.84 11.44
C ALA A 341 5.62 -1.83 11.11
N TRP A 342 5.64 -2.36 9.88
CA TRP A 342 4.66 -3.32 9.39
C TRP A 342 5.29 -4.22 8.32
N ILE A 343 4.52 -5.15 7.74
CA ILE A 343 5.01 -6.08 6.72
C ILE A 343 4.35 -5.78 5.38
N ILE A 344 5.15 -5.69 4.32
CA ILE A 344 4.67 -5.81 2.93
C ILE A 344 4.66 -7.29 2.61
N ASP A 345 3.47 -7.82 2.41
CA ASP A 345 3.18 -9.25 2.41
C ASP A 345 2.90 -9.82 1.01
N GLY A 346 2.72 -8.94 0.04
CA GLY A 346 2.39 -9.34 -1.32
C GLY A 346 2.17 -8.15 -2.23
N TYR A 347 1.85 -8.44 -3.48
CA TYR A 347 1.29 -7.47 -4.39
C TYR A 347 0.32 -8.12 -5.37
N GLU A 348 -0.61 -7.31 -5.85
CA GLU A 348 -1.45 -7.59 -7.02
C GLU A 348 -1.08 -6.60 -8.10
N ALA A 349 -1.03 -7.01 -9.37
CA ALA A 349 -0.84 -6.12 -10.50
C ALA A 349 -1.91 -6.38 -11.56
N ASP A 350 -2.69 -5.34 -11.85
CA ASP A 350 -3.75 -5.40 -12.83
C ASP A 350 -3.19 -5.63 -14.22
N ARG A 351 -3.87 -6.50 -14.96
CA ARG A 351 -3.58 -6.72 -16.38
C ARG A 351 -4.79 -6.34 -17.19
N THR A 352 -4.65 -5.30 -18.01
CA THR A 352 -5.73 -4.86 -18.90
C THR A 352 -5.28 -4.99 -20.34
N LYS A 353 -6.05 -5.74 -21.12
CA LYS A 353 -5.94 -5.72 -22.59
C LYS A 353 -6.74 -4.53 -23.11
N TYR A 354 -6.10 -3.69 -23.91
CA TYR A 354 -6.74 -2.60 -24.64
C TYR A 354 -6.84 -2.99 -26.10
N THR A 355 -8.03 -2.82 -26.68
CA THR A 355 -8.26 -2.91 -28.13
C THR A 355 -8.63 -1.51 -28.61
N TYR A 356 -7.81 -0.95 -29.49
CA TYR A 356 -7.97 0.39 -30.02
C TYR A 356 -8.53 0.31 -31.44
N THR A 357 -9.57 1.09 -31.71
CA THR A 357 -10.16 1.25 -33.03
C THR A 357 -9.90 2.66 -33.53
N TYR A 358 -9.28 2.78 -34.69
CA TYR A 358 -8.96 4.03 -35.35
C TYR A 358 -9.72 4.17 -36.65
N GLU A 359 -10.19 5.38 -36.93
CA GLU A 359 -10.78 5.78 -38.20
C GLU A 359 -9.86 6.75 -38.92
N TRP A 360 -9.89 6.70 -40.25
CA TRP A 360 -9.12 7.60 -41.08
C TRP A 360 -9.87 8.92 -41.28
N VAL A 361 -9.25 10.01 -40.83
CA VAL A 361 -9.77 11.37 -41.00
C VAL A 361 -9.05 12.04 -42.16
N TYR A 362 -9.79 12.35 -43.22
CA TYR A 362 -9.26 13.02 -44.40
C TYR A 362 -8.91 14.47 -44.11
N SER A 363 -7.73 14.90 -44.55
CA SER A 363 -7.26 16.28 -44.39
C SER A 363 -6.81 16.85 -45.72
N GLY A 364 -7.76 17.21 -46.60
CA GLY A 364 -7.45 17.82 -47.89
C GLY A 364 -8.71 18.25 -48.67
N ASN A 365 -8.59 19.29 -49.50
CA ASN A 365 -9.62 19.72 -50.45
C ASN A 365 -9.54 18.85 -51.72
N SER A 366 -10.05 17.62 -51.69
CA SER A 366 -10.03 16.77 -52.88
C SER A 366 -11.46 16.50 -53.38
N ASN A 367 -11.71 16.85 -54.65
CA ASN A 367 -12.92 16.47 -55.40
C ASN A 367 -12.88 14.99 -55.85
N THR A 368 -11.96 14.20 -55.31
CA THR A 368 -11.79 12.78 -55.58
C THR A 368 -12.76 11.96 -54.72
N PRO A 369 -13.36 10.88 -55.25
CA PRO A 369 -14.15 9.96 -54.45
C PRO A 369 -13.31 9.48 -53.27
N ILE A 370 -13.80 9.71 -52.06
CA ILE A 370 -13.15 9.28 -50.82
C ILE A 370 -13.20 7.75 -50.78
N PRO A 371 -12.05 7.04 -50.85
CA PRO A 371 -12.05 5.59 -50.76
C PRO A 371 -12.57 5.14 -49.39
N TYR A 372 -13.25 4.00 -49.34
CA TYR A 372 -13.55 3.40 -48.03
C TYR A 372 -12.24 2.91 -47.41
N VAL A 373 -11.91 3.41 -46.22
CA VAL A 373 -10.79 2.93 -45.42
C VAL A 373 -11.38 2.14 -44.26
N GLU A 374 -11.03 0.86 -44.17
CA GLU A 374 -11.44 0.01 -43.06
C GLU A 374 -10.80 0.50 -41.76
N ASN A 375 -11.55 0.41 -40.65
CA ASN A 375 -11.06 0.82 -39.34
C ASN A 375 -9.83 0.00 -38.97
N ARG A 376 -8.79 0.68 -38.50
CA ARG A 376 -7.58 0.01 -38.01
C ARG A 376 -7.79 -0.40 -36.56
N VAL A 377 -7.52 -1.67 -36.26
CA VAL A 377 -7.56 -2.19 -34.90
C VAL A 377 -6.15 -2.55 -34.43
N THR A 378 -5.79 -2.11 -33.23
CA THR A 378 -4.53 -2.52 -32.57
C THR A 378 -4.81 -2.99 -31.16
N GLU A 379 -3.91 -3.81 -30.61
CA GLU A 379 -4.06 -4.34 -29.26
C GLU A 379 -2.79 -4.10 -28.43
N SER A 380 -2.96 -3.83 -27.15
CA SER A 380 -1.87 -3.80 -26.17
C SER A 380 -2.30 -4.46 -24.88
N ILE A 381 -1.34 -4.97 -24.11
CA ILE A 381 -1.58 -5.40 -22.73
C ILE A 381 -0.76 -4.48 -21.84
N SER A 382 -1.45 -3.79 -20.95
CA SER A 382 -0.81 -3.02 -19.89
C SER A 382 -0.80 -3.84 -18.61
N THR A 383 0.33 -3.82 -17.90
CA THR A 383 0.41 -4.27 -16.51
C THR A 383 0.60 -3.03 -15.66
N THR A 384 -0.42 -2.64 -14.93
CA THR A 384 -0.47 -1.40 -14.14
C THR A 384 -0.76 -1.72 -12.69
N ASN A 385 -0.70 -0.70 -11.82
CA ASN A 385 -1.19 -0.77 -10.45
C ASN A 385 -0.61 -1.94 -9.66
N HIS A 386 0.72 -1.97 -9.48
CA HIS A 386 1.29 -2.84 -8.44
C HIS A 386 0.70 -2.37 -7.10
N ALA A 387 -0.34 -3.01 -6.62
CA ALA A 387 -0.96 -2.71 -5.36
C ALA A 387 -0.40 -3.68 -4.32
N LEU A 388 0.36 -3.12 -3.38
CA LEU A 388 0.91 -3.85 -2.26
C LEU A 388 -0.20 -4.36 -1.35
N ILE A 389 -0.02 -5.59 -0.88
CA ILE A 389 -0.80 -6.20 0.18
C ILE A 389 0.02 -6.04 1.45
N MET A 390 -0.58 -5.48 2.50
CA MET A 390 0.12 -5.10 3.72
C MET A 390 -0.39 -5.95 4.89
N ASN A 391 0.47 -6.24 5.86
CA ASN A 391 0.03 -6.63 7.19
C ASN A 391 0.44 -5.53 8.17
N TRP A 392 -0.54 -4.83 8.71
CA TRP A 392 -0.33 -3.62 9.51
C TRP A 392 0.03 -3.90 10.97
N GLY A 393 0.08 -5.18 11.39
CA GLY A 393 0.25 -5.52 12.81
C GLY A 393 -0.92 -5.02 13.65
N TYR A 394 -2.13 -5.06 13.09
CA TYR A 394 -3.37 -4.57 13.72
C TYR A 394 -4.50 -5.61 13.69
N SER A 395 -4.16 -6.84 14.09
CA SER A 395 -5.09 -7.98 14.20
C SER A 395 -5.83 -8.31 12.90
N GLY A 396 -5.16 -8.11 11.75
CA GLY A 396 -5.70 -8.38 10.42
C GLY A 396 -6.61 -7.30 9.84
N SER A 397 -6.86 -6.22 10.60
CA SER A 397 -7.64 -5.09 10.08
C SER A 397 -6.90 -4.44 8.92
N TYR A 398 -7.62 -4.26 7.81
CA TYR A 398 -7.12 -3.66 6.56
C TYR A 398 -5.99 -4.42 5.83
N ASP A 399 -5.65 -5.64 6.25
CA ASP A 399 -4.55 -6.40 5.63
C ASP A 399 -4.88 -6.89 4.20
N GLY A 400 -6.15 -7.22 3.94
CA GLY A 400 -6.62 -7.78 2.66
C GLY A 400 -6.82 -6.75 1.55
N ASN A 401 -6.48 -5.49 1.81
CA ASN A 401 -6.70 -4.40 0.90
C ASN A 401 -5.50 -4.20 -0.03
N ARG A 402 -5.75 -3.47 -1.13
CA ARG A 402 -4.78 -3.16 -2.17
C ARG A 402 -4.32 -1.73 -1.98
N TYR A 403 -3.01 -1.52 -1.85
CA TYR A 403 -2.40 -0.20 -1.64
C TYR A 403 -1.42 0.10 -2.75
N THR A 404 -1.65 1.13 -3.56
CA THR A 404 -0.77 1.45 -4.69
C THR A 404 0.68 1.54 -4.26
N LEU A 405 1.57 0.97 -5.07
CA LEU A 405 2.99 1.09 -4.89
C LEU A 405 3.36 2.56 -4.97
N THR A 406 3.64 3.15 -3.82
CA THR A 406 4.24 4.48 -3.77
C THR A 406 5.69 4.32 -4.25
N GLY A 407 5.99 4.85 -5.44
CA GLY A 407 7.30 4.71 -6.08
C GLY A 407 8.46 5.31 -5.28
N ASP A 408 9.68 5.13 -5.80
CA ASP A 408 10.96 5.64 -5.26
C ASP A 408 11.11 7.17 -5.35
N TRP A 409 10.03 7.91 -5.57
CA TRP A 409 10.03 9.25 -6.16
C TRP A 409 11.03 10.19 -5.50
N LYS A 410 12.18 10.35 -6.18
CA LYS A 410 13.18 11.38 -5.93
C LYS A 410 12.57 12.70 -6.41
N THR A 411 11.92 13.43 -5.52
CA THR A 411 11.70 14.85 -5.76
C THR A 411 13.07 15.52 -5.78
N SER A 412 13.33 16.32 -6.82
CA SER A 412 14.62 16.92 -7.16
C SER A 412 15.06 18.04 -6.21
N SER A 413 14.66 18.00 -4.95
CA SER A 413 15.01 18.98 -3.94
C SER A 413 15.60 18.29 -2.72
N ASP A 414 16.85 18.62 -2.42
CA ASP A 414 17.56 18.21 -1.22
C ASP A 414 16.71 18.45 0.04
N ARG A 415 16.22 17.35 0.65
CA ARG A 415 15.65 17.23 2.02
C ARG A 415 14.26 17.83 2.27
N ASN A 416 13.24 16.96 2.31
CA ASN A 416 12.21 16.88 3.37
C ASN A 416 11.21 15.73 3.09
N TYR A 417 11.64 14.47 3.09
CA TYR A 417 10.64 13.40 3.18
C TYR A 417 10.12 13.40 4.61
N LEU A 418 8.86 13.77 4.79
CA LEU A 418 8.18 13.83 6.09
C LEU A 418 8.44 12.57 6.91
N TYR A 419 8.56 11.44 6.21
CA TYR A 419 8.89 10.13 6.74
C TYR A 419 10.21 9.58 6.16
N ASP A 420 11.11 9.12 7.03
CA ASP A 420 12.26 8.29 6.66
C ASP A 420 11.80 6.82 6.61
N ARG A 421 11.82 6.22 5.42
CA ARG A 421 11.34 4.85 5.19
C ARG A 421 12.51 3.90 5.02
N GLU A 422 12.51 2.82 5.80
CA GLU A 422 13.51 1.76 5.76
C GLU A 422 12.82 0.41 5.51
N ILE A 423 13.50 -0.50 4.81
CA ILE A 423 13.06 -1.88 4.60
C ILE A 423 14.11 -2.88 5.06
N ILE A 424 13.67 -3.96 5.70
CA ILE A 424 14.44 -5.18 5.92
C ILE A 424 13.91 -6.26 4.98
N SER A 425 14.78 -6.78 4.12
CA SER A 425 14.44 -7.69 3.02
C SER A 425 15.49 -8.78 2.81
N ASN A 426 15.30 -9.63 1.79
CA ASN A 426 16.25 -10.68 1.38
C ASN A 426 16.61 -11.67 2.50
N PHE A 427 15.59 -12.14 3.24
CA PHE A 427 15.79 -13.08 4.34
C PHE A 427 16.30 -14.44 3.87
N THR A 428 17.42 -14.89 4.44
CA THR A 428 18.11 -16.14 4.11
C THR A 428 18.56 -16.87 5.38
N ALA A 429 18.73 -18.19 5.31
CA ALA A 429 19.32 -18.95 6.41
C ALA A 429 20.84 -18.79 6.37
N ASN A 430 21.45 -18.44 7.52
CA ASN A 430 22.90 -18.37 7.69
C ASN A 430 23.52 -19.72 8.00
#